data_AF-A0A1Q2M212-F1
#
_entry.id   AF-A0A1Q2M212-F1
#
_cell.length_a   1.000
_cell.length_b   1.000
_cell.length_c   1.000
_cell.angle_alpha   90.00
_cell.angle_beta   90.00
_cell.angle_gamma   90.00
#
_symmetry.space_group_name_H-M   'P 1'
#
loop_
_entity.id
_entity.type
_entity.pdbx_description
1 polymer ?
#
loop_
_entity_poly.entity_id
_entity_poly.type
_entity_poly.pdbx_seq_one_letter_code
_entity_poly.pdbx_strand_id
1 'polypeptide(L)'
;MKRKQRTVIVPMVVVALTIGLTNDVLAESLTATKLIEACKAYKADQESAHATSCRAFIHGYLSASKDIVAAEERPSEFVARAIKTRASRLSDEAEQRLSSRYCLPSSASLDTLITKVAEIPQPFAEDATAESAMLSVLENHYRCKDVLNP
;
A
#
# COMPACT_ATOMS: atom_id res chain seq x y z
N MET A 1 -9.63 41.93 65.88
CA MET A 1 -9.73 42.53 64.52
C MET A 1 -9.98 41.43 63.50
N LYS A 2 -10.83 41.74 62.52
CA LYS A 2 -11.42 40.86 61.50
C LYS A 2 -10.38 40.31 60.52
N ARG A 3 -10.58 39.08 60.03
CA ARG A 3 -10.43 38.73 58.60
C ARG A 3 -11.11 37.39 58.31
N LYS A 4 -12.40 37.46 57.95
CA LYS A 4 -13.12 36.38 57.25
C LYS A 4 -12.57 36.32 55.82
N GLN A 5 -11.86 35.25 55.47
CA GLN A 5 -11.50 34.98 54.09
C GLN A 5 -12.76 34.44 53.37
N ARG A 6 -13.27 35.25 52.45
CA ARG A 6 -14.29 34.85 51.47
C ARG A 6 -13.55 34.11 50.36
N THR A 7 -13.69 32.80 50.31
CA THR A 7 -13.26 32.01 49.15
C THR A 7 -14.38 32.04 48.13
N VAL A 8 -14.17 32.79 47.05
CA VAL A 8 -15.05 32.81 45.87
C VAL A 8 -14.66 31.61 45.02
N ILE A 9 -15.57 30.63 44.88
CA ILE A 9 -15.41 29.50 43.96
C ILE A 9 -16.11 29.90 42.65
N VAL A 10 -15.32 30.10 41.61
CA VAL A 10 -15.79 30.32 40.22
C VAL A 10 -16.16 28.95 39.62
N PRO A 11 -17.30 28.80 38.93
CA PRO A 11 -17.61 27.56 38.23
C PRO A 11 -16.82 27.49 36.92
N MET A 12 -15.93 26.50 36.80
CA MET A 12 -15.22 26.19 35.56
C MET A 12 -16.18 25.40 34.65
N VAL A 13 -16.67 26.05 33.61
CA VAL A 13 -17.48 25.42 32.55
C VAL A 13 -16.56 24.50 31.73
N VAL A 14 -16.73 23.19 31.89
CA VAL A 14 -16.08 22.19 31.04
C VAL A 14 -16.86 22.12 29.72
N VAL A 15 -16.35 22.80 28.70
CA VAL A 15 -16.81 22.62 27.32
C VAL A 15 -16.24 21.28 26.83
N ALA A 16 -17.05 20.23 26.90
CA ALA A 16 -16.76 18.97 26.23
C ALA A 16 -16.87 19.18 24.71
N LEU A 17 -15.72 19.29 24.02
CA LEU A 17 -15.66 19.14 22.57
C LEU A 17 -15.98 17.68 22.23
N THR A 18 -17.24 17.38 21.95
CA THR A 18 -17.60 16.17 21.22
C THR A 18 -17.19 16.38 19.77
N ILE A 19 -15.97 15.95 19.43
CA ILE A 19 -15.56 15.78 18.05
C ILE A 19 -16.39 14.63 17.49
N GLY A 20 -17.50 14.96 16.85
CA GLY A 20 -18.26 14.04 16.01
C GLY A 20 -17.45 13.71 14.76
N LEU A 21 -16.57 12.71 14.87
CA LEU A 21 -15.94 12.03 13.74
C LEU A 21 -16.91 10.98 13.21
N THR A 22 -17.97 11.42 12.52
CA THR A 22 -18.72 10.55 11.62
C THR A 22 -18.28 10.86 10.19
N ASN A 23 -17.06 10.44 9.85
CA ASN A 23 -16.67 10.33 8.46
C ASN A 23 -16.89 8.88 8.03
N ASP A 24 -18.16 8.48 7.91
CA ASP A 24 -18.55 7.44 6.95
C ASP A 24 -18.46 8.05 5.55
N VAL A 25 -17.25 8.45 5.15
CA VAL A 25 -16.93 8.55 3.73
C VAL A 25 -16.77 7.11 3.29
N LEU A 26 -17.86 6.52 2.83
CA LEU A 26 -17.84 5.37 1.93
C LEU A 26 -16.94 5.77 0.76
N ALA A 27 -15.64 5.52 0.89
CA ALA A 27 -14.69 5.72 -0.17
C ALA A 27 -15.14 4.82 -1.31
N GLU A 28 -15.72 5.43 -2.35
CA GLU A 28 -16.08 4.72 -3.57
C GLU A 28 -14.86 3.93 -4.02
N SER A 29 -15.02 2.61 -4.20
CA SER A 29 -13.90 1.75 -4.56
C SER A 29 -13.33 2.23 -5.89
N LEU A 30 -12.02 2.51 -5.91
CA LEU A 30 -11.34 2.92 -7.12
C LEU A 30 -11.38 1.74 -8.12
N THR A 31 -11.94 1.96 -9.30
CA THR A 31 -11.98 0.95 -10.36
C THR A 31 -10.65 0.88 -11.12
N ALA A 32 -10.40 -0.24 -11.80
CA ALA A 32 -9.23 -0.42 -12.66
C ALA A 32 -9.14 0.69 -13.71
N THR A 33 -10.26 0.99 -14.38
CA THR A 33 -10.33 2.02 -15.42
C THR A 33 -9.97 3.41 -14.87
N LYS A 34 -10.53 3.82 -13.73
CA LYS A 34 -10.21 5.10 -13.09
C LYS A 34 -8.73 5.19 -12.68
N LEU A 35 -8.14 4.10 -12.19
CA LEU A 35 -6.71 4.05 -11.89
C LEU A 35 -5.86 4.22 -13.16
N ILE A 36 -6.17 3.47 -14.22
CA ILE A 36 -5.42 3.53 -15.48
C ILE A 36 -5.48 4.94 -16.08
N GLU A 37 -6.65 5.57 -16.08
CA GLU A 37 -6.82 6.95 -16.53
C GLU A 37 -6.02 7.94 -15.68
N ALA A 38 -6.06 7.79 -14.36
CA ALA A 38 -5.26 8.61 -13.45
C ALA A 38 -3.75 8.46 -13.72
N CYS A 39 -3.29 7.25 -14.01
CA CYS A 39 -1.89 6.98 -14.34
C CYS A 39 -1.50 7.45 -15.75
N LYS A 40 -2.43 7.47 -16.71
CA LYS A 40 -2.22 8.13 -18.01
C LYS A 40 -2.10 9.65 -17.83
N ALA A 41 -2.94 10.25 -16.98
CA ALA A 41 -2.85 11.67 -16.64
C ALA A 41 -1.52 12.02 -15.97
N TYR A 42 -0.99 11.14 -15.10
CA TYR A 42 0.35 11.30 -14.52
C TYR A 42 1.45 11.48 -15.58
N LYS A 43 1.38 10.72 -16.70
CA LYS A 43 2.38 10.84 -17.78
C LYS A 43 2.24 12.15 -18.56
N ALA A 44 1.06 12.77 -18.56
CA ALA A 44 0.81 14.03 -19.26
C ALA A 44 1.11 15.25 -18.37
N ASP A 45 0.70 15.20 -17.11
CA ASP A 45 0.88 16.27 -16.11
C ASP A 45 1.00 15.66 -14.70
N GLN A 46 2.23 15.65 -14.17
CA GLN A 46 2.57 15.05 -12.88
C GLN A 46 1.99 15.80 -11.67
N GLU A 47 1.63 17.08 -11.83
CA GLU A 47 1.10 17.93 -10.76
C GLU A 47 -0.43 17.92 -10.72
N SER A 48 -1.08 17.25 -11.67
CA SER A 48 -2.54 17.14 -11.70
C SER A 48 -3.09 16.36 -10.49
N ALA A 49 -4.33 16.65 -10.10
CA ALA A 49 -5.01 15.91 -9.04
C ALA A 49 -5.07 14.40 -9.35
N HIS A 50 -5.31 14.04 -10.62
CA HIS A 50 -5.32 12.65 -11.10
C HIS A 50 -3.94 11.99 -10.97
N ALA A 51 -2.87 12.70 -11.30
CA ALA A 51 -1.51 12.22 -11.11
C ALA A 51 -1.21 11.91 -9.64
N THR A 52 -1.64 12.80 -8.74
CA THR A 52 -1.53 12.60 -7.29
C THR A 52 -2.30 11.35 -6.85
N SER A 53 -3.51 11.13 -7.36
CA SER A 53 -4.29 9.93 -7.05
C SER A 53 -3.62 8.62 -7.51
N CYS A 54 -3.09 8.57 -8.73
CA CYS A 54 -2.37 7.39 -9.22
C CYS A 54 -1.14 7.09 -8.34
N ARG A 55 -0.32 8.11 -8.07
CA ARG A 55 0.88 7.96 -7.24
C ARG A 55 0.55 7.49 -5.82
N ALA A 56 -0.45 8.11 -5.19
CA ALA A 56 -0.88 7.77 -3.85
C ALA A 56 -1.44 6.34 -3.78
N PHE A 57 -2.24 5.92 -4.77
CA PHE A 57 -2.77 4.57 -4.83
C PHE A 57 -1.66 3.53 -4.94
N ILE A 58 -0.75 3.68 -5.89
CA ILE A 58 0.32 2.69 -6.11
C ILE A 58 1.24 2.63 -4.90
N HIS A 59 1.63 3.77 -4.32
CA HIS A 59 2.44 3.80 -3.11
C HIS A 59 1.73 3.12 -1.92
N GLY A 60 0.44 3.40 -1.73
CA GLY A 60 -0.38 2.76 -0.70
C GLY A 60 -0.49 1.25 -0.90
N TYR A 61 -0.72 0.81 -2.14
CA TYR A 61 -0.80 -0.61 -2.49
C TYR A 61 0.50 -1.35 -2.18
N LEU A 62 1.65 -0.79 -2.56
CA LEU A 62 2.96 -1.39 -2.26
C LEU A 62 3.24 -1.46 -0.75
N SER A 63 2.87 -0.41 -0.01
CA SER A 63 3.10 -0.34 1.43
C SER A 63 2.22 -1.29 2.24
N ALA A 64 1.02 -1.59 1.73
CA ALA A 64 0.06 -2.48 2.39
C ALA A 64 0.22 -3.95 1.97
N SER A 65 0.83 -4.22 0.82
CA SER A 65 0.93 -5.58 0.29
C SER A 65 1.97 -6.41 1.03
N LYS A 66 1.56 -7.58 1.52
CA LYS A 66 2.47 -8.57 2.10
C LYS A 66 3.07 -9.52 1.05
N ASP A 67 2.46 -9.59 -0.13
CA ASP A 67 2.84 -10.54 -1.18
C ASP A 67 3.97 -10.03 -2.07
N ILE A 68 4.42 -8.80 -1.82
CA ILE A 68 5.47 -8.10 -2.56
C ILE A 68 6.71 -8.01 -1.67
N VAL A 69 7.85 -8.42 -2.23
CA VAL A 69 9.16 -8.25 -1.59
C VAL A 69 10.13 -7.61 -2.57
N ALA A 70 11.11 -6.85 -2.05
CA ALA A 70 12.24 -6.43 -2.87
C ALA A 70 13.03 -7.67 -3.35
N ALA A 71 13.42 -7.69 -4.62
CA ALA A 71 14.07 -8.87 -5.21
C ALA A 71 15.39 -9.22 -4.51
N GLU A 72 16.14 -8.21 -4.09
CA GLU A 72 17.40 -8.31 -3.33
C GLU A 72 17.22 -8.82 -1.90
N GLU A 73 16.04 -8.67 -1.32
CA GLU A 73 15.73 -9.19 0.03
C GLU A 73 15.36 -10.67 0.01
N ARG A 74 15.27 -11.29 -1.17
CA ARG A 74 14.98 -12.71 -1.26
C ARG A 74 16.14 -13.53 -0.72
N PRO A 75 15.84 -14.51 0.15
CA PRO A 75 16.86 -15.45 0.61
C PRO A 75 17.48 -16.19 -0.59
N SER A 76 18.79 -16.45 -0.50
CA SER A 76 19.47 -17.35 -1.44
C SER A 76 18.90 -18.77 -1.34
N GLU A 77 19.10 -19.61 -2.37
CA GLU A 77 18.63 -21.01 -2.37
C GLU A 77 19.05 -21.78 -1.12
N PHE A 78 20.32 -21.62 -0.73
CA PHE A 78 20.85 -22.27 0.47
C PHE A 78 20.07 -21.84 1.73
N VAL A 79 19.80 -20.55 1.88
CA VAL A 79 19.06 -20.01 3.02
C VAL A 79 17.59 -20.43 2.95
N ALA A 80 16.96 -20.41 1.76
CA ALA A 80 15.60 -20.87 1.56
C ALA A 80 15.42 -22.35 1.95
N ARG A 81 16.36 -23.21 1.55
CA ARG A 81 16.38 -24.63 1.92
C ARG A 81 16.57 -24.81 3.43
N ALA A 82 17.48 -24.04 4.03
CA ALA A 82 17.69 -24.06 5.47
C ALA A 82 16.42 -23.64 6.23
N ILE A 83 15.73 -22.58 5.78
CA ILE A 83 14.49 -22.11 6.38
C ILE A 83 13.42 -23.20 6.35
N LYS A 84 13.21 -23.83 5.20
CA LYS A 84 12.23 -24.91 5.03
C LYS A 84 12.49 -26.11 5.96
N THR A 85 13.75 -26.44 6.21
CA THR A 85 14.13 -27.56 7.11
C THR A 85 14.08 -27.22 8.60
N ARG A 86 14.06 -25.94 8.97
CA ARG A 86 14.15 -25.45 10.36
C ARG A 86 12.95 -24.60 10.79
N ALA A 87 11.84 -24.69 10.05
CA ALA A 87 10.67 -23.82 10.15
C ALA A 87 10.08 -23.64 11.56
N SER A 88 10.35 -24.56 12.50
CA SER A 88 9.90 -24.43 13.89
C SER A 88 10.62 -23.36 14.73
N ARG A 89 11.67 -22.68 14.22
CA ARG A 89 12.47 -21.70 14.99
C ARG A 89 12.80 -20.38 14.25
N LEU A 90 12.17 -20.09 13.12
CA LEU A 90 12.53 -18.92 12.31
C LEU A 90 11.49 -17.80 12.40
N SER A 91 11.93 -16.57 12.14
CA SER A 91 11.11 -15.36 12.20
C SER A 91 10.09 -15.34 11.06
N ASP A 92 8.85 -14.95 11.38
CA ASP A 92 7.73 -14.80 10.42
C ASP A 92 8.12 -13.98 9.16
N GLU A 93 9.00 -12.98 9.32
CA GLU A 93 9.50 -12.17 8.20
C GLU A 93 10.28 -12.98 7.15
N ALA A 94 11.08 -13.95 7.58
CA ALA A 94 11.88 -14.77 6.68
C ALA A 94 10.97 -15.75 5.91
N GLU A 95 9.93 -16.26 6.56
CA GLU A 95 8.92 -17.09 5.92
C GLU A 95 8.07 -16.28 4.93
N GLN A 96 7.67 -15.06 5.31
CA GLN A 96 6.94 -14.14 4.43
C GLN A 96 7.74 -13.79 3.16
N ARG A 97 9.03 -13.49 3.31
CA ARG A 97 9.92 -13.25 2.15
C ARG A 97 10.03 -14.49 1.25
N LEU A 98 9.96 -15.69 1.82
CA LEU A 98 9.95 -16.93 1.04
C LEU A 98 8.63 -17.17 0.31
N SER A 99 7.51 -16.87 0.94
CA SER A 99 6.16 -17.09 0.41
C SER A 99 5.66 -15.96 -0.50
N SER A 100 6.36 -14.82 -0.54
CA SER A 100 6.03 -13.68 -1.39
C SER A 100 5.92 -14.10 -2.87
N ARG A 101 4.82 -13.68 -3.50
CA ARG A 101 4.47 -14.04 -4.89
C ARG A 101 5.17 -13.13 -5.91
N TYR A 102 5.40 -11.87 -5.54
CA TYR A 102 5.93 -10.85 -6.42
C TYR A 102 7.24 -10.28 -5.89
N CYS A 103 8.16 -10.05 -6.82
CA CYS A 103 9.52 -9.60 -6.56
C CYS A 103 9.75 -8.30 -7.33
N LEU A 104 9.85 -7.19 -6.60
CA LEU A 104 10.16 -5.90 -7.18
C LEU A 104 11.68 -5.70 -7.23
N PRO A 105 12.30 -5.62 -8.42
CA PRO A 105 13.72 -5.31 -8.51
C PRO A 105 13.97 -3.86 -8.13
N SER A 106 15.19 -3.55 -7.70
CA SER A 106 15.63 -2.17 -7.42
C SER A 106 15.46 -1.19 -8.58
N SER A 107 15.38 -1.67 -9.83
CA SER A 107 15.06 -0.88 -11.02
C SER A 107 13.59 -0.51 -11.16
N ALA A 108 12.68 -1.18 -10.44
CA ALA A 108 11.25 -0.92 -10.46
C ALA A 108 10.89 0.26 -9.54
N SER A 109 11.15 1.46 -10.03
CA SER A 109 10.72 2.70 -9.37
C SER A 109 9.19 2.84 -9.38
N LEU A 110 8.66 3.74 -8.54
CA LEU A 110 7.26 4.09 -8.54
C LEU A 110 6.79 4.59 -9.92
N ASP A 111 7.62 5.36 -10.61
CA ASP A 111 7.34 5.88 -11.96
C ASP A 111 7.30 4.78 -13.01
N THR A 112 8.15 3.75 -12.85
CA THR A 112 8.14 2.55 -13.70
C THR A 112 6.82 1.81 -13.54
N LEU A 113 6.33 1.66 -12.30
CA LEU A 113 5.05 1.01 -12.02
C LEU A 113 3.87 1.82 -12.55
N ILE A 114 3.85 3.14 -12.31
CA ILE A 114 2.85 4.06 -12.87
C ILE A 114 2.79 3.91 -14.40
N THR A 115 3.96 3.87 -15.04
CA THR A 115 4.07 3.69 -16.49
C THR A 115 3.46 2.36 -16.94
N LYS A 116 3.73 1.26 -16.23
CA LYS A 116 3.16 -0.05 -16.56
C LYS A 116 1.64 -0.10 -16.36
N VAL A 117 1.11 0.55 -15.33
CA VAL A 117 -0.34 0.66 -15.12
C VAL A 117 -1.01 1.50 -16.22
N ALA A 118 -0.37 2.60 -16.64
CA ALA A 118 -0.88 3.43 -17.73
C ALA A 118 -0.89 2.72 -19.10
N GLU A 119 0.00 1.74 -19.28
CA GLU A 119 0.16 0.94 -20.50
C GLU A 119 -0.81 -0.25 -20.59
N ILE A 120 -1.60 -0.54 -19.55
CA ILE A 120 -2.49 -1.70 -19.61
C ILE A 120 -3.59 -1.45 -20.67
N PRO A 121 -3.80 -2.41 -21.60
CA PRO A 121 -4.85 -2.28 -22.62
C PRO A 121 -6.23 -2.11 -22.01
N GLN A 122 -7.03 -1.23 -22.59
CA GLN A 122 -8.46 -1.08 -22.30
C GLN A 122 -9.28 -1.78 -23.38
N PRO A 123 -10.50 -2.28 -23.07
CA PRO A 123 -11.22 -2.14 -21.80
C PRO A 123 -10.89 -3.22 -20.76
N PHE A 124 -11.01 -2.86 -19.49
CA PHE A 124 -11.12 -3.82 -18.37
C PHE A 124 -12.59 -4.21 -18.16
N ALA A 125 -12.82 -5.32 -17.45
CA ALA A 125 -14.16 -5.66 -16.97
C ALA A 125 -14.73 -4.52 -16.11
N GLU A 126 -16.03 -4.27 -16.20
CA GLU A 126 -16.68 -3.12 -15.54
C GLU A 126 -16.57 -3.16 -14.01
N ASP A 127 -16.49 -4.37 -13.44
CA ASP A 127 -16.34 -4.64 -12.02
C ASP A 127 -14.87 -4.74 -11.56
N ALA A 128 -13.92 -4.55 -12.48
CA ALA A 128 -12.50 -4.63 -12.17
C ALA A 128 -12.09 -3.51 -11.20
N THR A 129 -11.44 -3.89 -10.11
CA THR A 129 -10.94 -2.96 -9.08
C THR A 129 -9.55 -2.44 -9.45
N ALA A 130 -9.15 -1.32 -8.85
CA ALA A 130 -7.78 -0.78 -9.00
C ALA A 130 -6.70 -1.79 -8.54
N GLU A 131 -7.02 -2.63 -7.56
CA GLU A 131 -6.18 -3.77 -7.17
C GLU A 131 -5.98 -4.78 -8.31
N SER A 132 -7.04 -5.12 -9.06
CA SER A 132 -6.91 -6.06 -10.19
C SER A 132 -5.97 -5.55 -11.29
N ALA A 133 -5.94 -4.23 -11.53
CA ALA A 133 -4.99 -3.62 -12.46
C ALA A 133 -3.54 -3.74 -11.95
N MET A 134 -3.31 -3.51 -10.65
CA MET A 134 -2.00 -3.71 -10.02
C MET A 134 -1.55 -5.17 -10.08
N LEU A 135 -2.45 -6.10 -9.76
CA LEU A 135 -2.18 -7.53 -9.86
C LEU A 135 -1.81 -7.91 -11.30
N SER A 136 -2.52 -7.41 -12.30
CA SER A 136 -2.19 -7.65 -13.71
C SER A 136 -0.76 -7.20 -14.05
N VAL A 137 -0.32 -6.04 -13.57
CA VAL A 137 1.06 -5.57 -13.77
C VAL A 137 2.07 -6.48 -13.05
N LEU A 138 1.80 -6.84 -11.80
CA LEU A 138 2.68 -7.70 -11.00
C LEU A 138 2.80 -9.11 -11.57
N GLU A 139 1.70 -9.69 -12.04
CA GLU A 139 1.68 -11.01 -12.65
C GLU A 139 2.47 -11.08 -13.95
N ASN A 140 2.37 -10.05 -14.79
CA ASN A 140 3.01 -10.02 -16.10
C ASN A 140 4.49 -9.63 -16.05
N HIS A 141 4.91 -8.88 -15.03
CA HIS A 141 6.25 -8.28 -15.02
C HIS A 141 7.11 -8.62 -13.80
N TYR A 142 6.51 -9.03 -12.68
CA TYR A 142 7.19 -9.08 -11.39
C TYR A 142 6.96 -10.37 -10.61
N ARG A 143 6.56 -11.47 -11.25
CA ARG A 143 6.51 -12.77 -10.56
C ARG A 143 7.90 -13.16 -10.05
N CYS A 144 7.97 -13.54 -8.78
CA CYS A 144 9.18 -14.13 -8.24
C CYS A 144 9.51 -15.40 -9.01
N LYS A 145 10.79 -15.58 -9.35
CA LYS A 145 11.28 -16.88 -9.80
C LYS A 145 11.32 -17.82 -8.60
N ASP A 146 10.94 -19.08 -8.83
CA ASP A 146 11.08 -20.10 -7.80
C ASP A 146 12.56 -20.23 -7.42
N VAL A 147 12.88 -19.88 -6.18
CA VAL A 147 14.23 -19.99 -5.62
C VAL A 147 14.69 -21.46 -5.51
N LEU A 148 13.78 -22.41 -5.75
CA LEU A 148 13.99 -23.85 -5.59
C LEU A 148 13.89 -24.65 -6.91
N ASN A 149 13.82 -24.00 -8.07
CA ASN A 149 13.89 -24.69 -9.35
C ASN A 149 15.30 -24.54 -9.96
N PRO A 150 15.99 -25.66 -10.29
CA PRO A 150 17.34 -25.67 -10.85
C PRO A 150 17.40 -25.10 -12.27
#